data_AF-A0A7C6QDM7-F1
#
_entry.id   AF-A0A7C6QDM7-F1
#
_cell.length_a   1.000
_cell.length_b   1.000
_cell.length_c   1.000
_cell.angle_alpha   90.00
_cell.angle_beta   90.00
_cell.angle_gamma   90.00
#
_symmetry.space_group_name_H-M   'P 1'
#
loop_
_entity.id
_entity.type
_entity.pdbx_description
1 polymer ?
#
loop_
_entity_poly.entity_id
_entity_poly.type
_entity_poly.pdbx_seq_one_letter_code
_entity_poly.pdbx_strand_id
1 'polypeptide(L)'
;MASWAAARVLLEVDAGPDLPMVQDLVGYLCRTQRPTGMWPAVLPENNAFPHAPWWEWEPGVEESWMFNPSVELAAYLIHWSPPASSAAEQGWKTVGRALQRLMNCTDMDMHEISNYLSFSDLMKPRAVELEERTGYLLTDVERKLSELAAAAVEMDVSQWSRGYKALPLTYIEGPNSFPCEVFGDLVDENLDFYAEQVDENGLWPIAWEWTDYPNEFAIAKRYWQGIIALERYRILRAFGRLTWP
;
A
#
# COMPACT_ATOMS: atom_id res chain seq x y z
N MET A 1 6.94 0.55 8.72
CA MET A 1 5.75 1.32 8.30
C MET A 1 5.96 2.83 8.12
N ALA A 2 6.57 3.56 9.08
CA ALA A 2 6.68 5.03 8.97
C ALA A 2 7.42 5.53 7.71
N SER A 3 8.56 4.92 7.36
CA SER A 3 9.32 5.29 6.16
C SER A 3 8.54 5.08 4.87
N TRP A 4 7.65 4.07 4.83
CA TRP A 4 6.75 3.82 3.70
C TRP A 4 5.70 4.91 3.56
N ALA A 5 5.05 5.30 4.66
CA ALA A 5 4.09 6.41 4.64
C ALA A 5 4.77 7.73 4.23
N ALA A 6 5.98 7.99 4.73
CA ALA A 6 6.77 9.15 4.33
C ALA A 6 7.13 9.13 2.83
N ALA A 7 7.48 7.96 2.29
CA ALA A 7 7.78 7.79 0.87
C ALA A 7 6.55 8.11 -0.01
N ARG A 8 5.35 7.65 0.36
CA ARG A 8 4.11 7.99 -0.33
C ARG A 8 3.88 9.51 -0.38
N VAL A 9 4.02 10.19 0.76
CA VAL A 9 3.87 11.64 0.84
C VAL A 9 4.91 12.36 -0.02
N LEU A 10 6.18 11.93 0.03
CA LEU A 10 7.25 12.50 -0.77
C LEU A 10 6.97 12.33 -2.28
N LEU A 11 6.49 11.16 -2.70
CA LEU A 11 6.11 10.95 -4.09
C LEU A 11 4.93 11.85 -4.49
N GLU A 12 3.91 11.97 -3.64
CA GLU A 12 2.71 12.76 -3.90
C GLU A 12 3.01 14.25 -4.11
N VAL A 13 4.02 14.79 -3.41
CA VAL A 13 4.46 16.19 -3.56
C VAL A 13 5.55 16.36 -4.61
N ASP A 14 5.76 15.37 -5.48
CA ASP A 14 6.77 15.36 -6.54
C ASP A 14 8.20 15.63 -6.01
N ALA A 15 8.54 15.08 -4.84
CA ALA A 15 9.84 15.26 -4.21
C ALA A 15 10.98 14.68 -5.07
N GLY A 16 11.91 15.55 -5.49
CA GLY A 16 13.09 15.16 -6.25
C GLY A 16 14.18 14.48 -5.40
N PRO A 17 15.08 13.71 -6.04
CA PRO A 17 16.15 12.95 -5.35
C PRO A 17 17.19 13.83 -4.64
N ASP A 18 17.28 15.12 -4.99
CA ASP A 18 18.21 16.08 -4.40
C ASP A 18 17.72 16.65 -3.06
N LEU A 19 16.46 16.39 -2.68
CA LEU A 19 15.93 16.85 -1.40
C LEU A 19 16.57 16.09 -0.24
N PRO A 20 17.05 16.77 0.82
CA PRO A 20 17.70 16.11 1.97
C PRO A 20 16.85 14.99 2.58
N MET A 21 15.53 15.19 2.67
CA MET A 21 14.61 14.19 3.21
C MET A 21 14.56 12.90 2.36
N VAL A 22 14.63 13.04 1.04
CA VAL A 22 14.69 11.88 0.12
C VAL A 22 16.04 11.17 0.25
N GLN A 23 17.13 11.93 0.33
CA GLN A 23 18.47 11.36 0.53
C GLN A 23 18.59 10.62 1.87
N ASP A 24 18.01 11.16 2.93
CA ASP A 24 17.96 10.52 4.25
C ASP A 24 17.13 9.24 4.22
N LEU A 25 15.99 9.25 3.53
CA LEU A 25 15.16 8.06 3.33
C LEU A 25 15.90 6.98 2.53
N VAL A 26 16.51 7.32 1.40
CA VAL A 26 17.32 6.40 0.58
C VAL A 26 18.48 5.85 1.41
N GLY A 27 19.19 6.70 2.15
CA GLY A 27 20.29 6.31 3.02
C GLY A 27 19.84 5.38 4.14
N TYR A 28 18.67 5.64 4.75
CA TYR A 28 18.06 4.76 5.75
C TYR A 28 17.75 3.39 5.15
N LEU A 29 17.01 3.35 4.03
CA LEU A 29 16.64 2.09 3.37
C LEU A 29 17.88 1.27 3.02
N CYS A 30 18.94 1.92 2.52
CA CYS A 30 20.19 1.25 2.20
C CYS A 30 20.87 0.57 3.39
N ARG A 31 20.75 1.16 4.58
CA ARG A 31 21.37 0.66 5.82
C ARG A 31 20.53 -0.42 6.51
N THR A 32 19.21 -0.39 6.33
CA THR A 32 18.28 -1.22 7.10
C THR A 32 17.69 -2.41 6.34
N GLN A 33 18.00 -2.57 5.06
CA GLN A 33 17.57 -3.75 4.30
C GLN A 33 18.19 -5.02 4.91
N ARG A 34 17.35 -6.01 5.21
CA ARG A 34 17.79 -7.30 5.75
C ARG A 34 18.40 -8.19 4.65
N PRO A 35 19.15 -9.24 5.01
CA PRO A 35 19.62 -10.24 4.03
C PRO A 35 18.48 -10.88 3.22
N THR A 36 17.28 -10.97 3.81
CA THR A 36 16.01 -11.38 3.18
C THR A 36 15.58 -10.45 2.03
N GLY A 37 16.20 -9.28 1.88
CA GLY A 37 15.80 -8.25 0.92
C GLY A 37 14.60 -7.45 1.39
N MET A 38 14.06 -7.75 2.57
CA MET A 38 12.91 -7.06 3.14
C MET A 38 13.36 -6.01 4.14
N TRP A 39 12.49 -5.03 4.39
CA TRP A 39 12.59 -4.11 5.51
C TRP A 39 11.60 -4.55 6.59
N PRO A 40 11.99 -4.48 7.87
CA PRO A 40 11.07 -4.83 8.95
C PRO A 40 9.85 -3.90 8.96
N ALA A 41 8.65 -4.49 8.92
CA ALA A 41 7.41 -3.74 9.10
C ALA A 41 7.31 -3.17 10.52
N VAL A 42 7.68 -4.02 11.50
CA VAL A 42 7.72 -3.76 12.94
C VAL A 42 9.07 -4.18 13.54
N LEU A 43 9.49 -3.51 14.61
CA LEU A 43 10.74 -3.76 15.33
C LEU A 43 10.44 -4.09 16.81
N PRO A 44 11.34 -4.77 17.54
CA PRO A 44 11.14 -5.04 18.97
C PRO A 44 10.82 -3.79 19.80
N GLU A 45 11.38 -2.64 19.42
CA GLU A 45 11.18 -1.36 20.08
C GLU A 45 9.74 -0.83 19.93
N ASN A 46 8.95 -1.32 18.97
CA ASN A 46 7.52 -0.99 18.87
C ASN A 46 6.76 -1.32 20.16
N ASN A 47 7.12 -2.42 20.82
CA ASN A 47 6.42 -2.91 22.02
C ASN A 47 6.64 -1.99 23.23
N ALA A 48 7.59 -1.05 23.15
CA ALA A 48 7.84 -0.06 24.20
C ALA A 48 6.89 1.14 24.16
N PHE A 49 6.02 1.24 23.15
CA PHE A 49 5.14 2.40 22.94
C PHE A 49 3.70 1.95 22.65
N PRO A 50 2.68 2.79 22.91
CA PRO A 50 1.31 2.52 22.50
C PRO A 50 1.18 2.29 20.99
N HIS A 51 0.52 1.19 20.60
CA HIS A 51 0.39 0.80 19.19
C HIS A 51 -0.83 -0.10 18.95
N ALA A 52 -1.17 -0.31 17.68
CA ALA A 52 -2.23 -1.23 17.27
C ALA A 52 -1.82 -2.70 17.49
N PRO A 53 -2.74 -3.64 17.77
CA PRO A 53 -2.38 -5.04 18.03
C PRO A 53 -1.56 -5.71 16.92
N TRP A 54 -1.80 -5.37 15.64
CA TRP A 54 -1.03 -5.91 14.51
C TRP A 54 0.40 -5.33 14.41
N TRP A 55 0.74 -4.30 15.21
CA TRP A 55 2.06 -3.68 15.24
C TRP A 55 2.93 -4.22 16.38
N GLU A 56 2.39 -5.12 17.21
CA GLU A 56 3.16 -5.82 18.23
C GLU A 56 4.21 -6.67 17.54
N TRP A 57 5.46 -6.51 17.97
CA TRP A 57 6.55 -7.30 17.46
C TRP A 57 6.64 -8.61 18.23
N GLU A 58 6.77 -9.70 17.48
CA GLU A 58 7.12 -11.02 17.99
C GLU A 58 8.20 -11.67 17.11
N PRO A 59 8.98 -12.63 17.63
CA PRO A 59 9.94 -13.38 16.82
C PRO A 59 9.24 -14.05 15.62
N GLY A 60 9.74 -13.78 14.41
CA GLY A 60 9.19 -14.35 13.17
C GLY A 60 8.08 -13.52 12.51
N VAL A 61 7.67 -12.38 13.08
CA VAL A 61 6.60 -11.51 12.53
C VAL A 61 6.83 -11.08 11.07
N GLU A 62 8.09 -11.06 10.60
CA GLU A 62 8.44 -10.80 9.19
C GLU A 62 7.79 -11.81 8.22
N GLU A 63 7.54 -13.06 8.65
CA GLU A 63 6.85 -14.08 7.84
C GLU A 63 5.35 -13.81 7.69
N SER A 64 4.75 -13.04 8.60
CA SER A 64 3.34 -12.64 8.52
C SER A 64 3.18 -11.42 7.60
N TRP A 65 4.10 -10.46 7.68
CA TRP A 65 4.07 -9.25 6.85
C TRP A 65 4.58 -9.47 5.43
N MET A 66 5.50 -10.42 5.25
CA MET A 66 6.12 -10.72 3.95
C MET A 66 6.63 -9.43 3.28
N PHE A 67 6.18 -9.11 2.06
CA PHE A 67 6.63 -7.92 1.34
C PHE A 67 5.82 -6.66 1.63
N ASN A 68 4.93 -6.66 2.64
CA ASN A 68 4.29 -5.46 3.16
C ASN A 68 5.24 -4.76 4.17
N PRO A 69 5.73 -3.53 3.92
CA PRO A 69 5.63 -2.74 2.69
C PRO A 69 6.91 -2.79 1.83
N SER A 70 7.78 -3.78 2.06
CA SER A 70 9.07 -3.95 1.38
C SER A 70 9.03 -3.83 -0.15
N VAL A 71 7.99 -4.33 -0.83
CA VAL A 71 7.90 -4.24 -2.30
C VAL A 71 7.74 -2.80 -2.77
N GLU A 72 6.94 -1.99 -2.08
CA GLU A 72 6.75 -0.59 -2.41
C GLU A 72 7.98 0.24 -2.02
N LEU A 73 8.59 -0.04 -0.86
CA LEU A 73 9.88 0.56 -0.47
C LEU A 73 10.98 0.30 -1.50
N ALA A 74 11.01 -0.88 -2.10
CA ALA A 74 11.94 -1.19 -3.18
C ALA A 74 11.69 -0.35 -4.43
N ALA A 75 10.42 -0.15 -4.80
CA ALA A 75 10.04 0.71 -5.92
C ALA A 75 10.51 2.15 -5.69
N TYR A 76 10.29 2.70 -4.49
CA TYR A 76 10.78 4.03 -4.11
C TYR A 76 12.30 4.14 -4.16
N LEU A 77 12.99 3.12 -3.66
CA LEU A 77 14.45 3.09 -3.69
C LEU A 77 14.97 3.11 -5.13
N ILE A 78 14.36 2.37 -6.05
CA ILE A 78 14.69 2.40 -7.48
C ILE A 78 14.34 3.76 -8.11
N HIS A 79 13.20 4.34 -7.75
CA HIS A 79 12.72 5.61 -8.27
C HIS A 79 13.68 6.77 -7.96
N TRP A 80 14.14 6.89 -6.71
CA TRP A 80 15.02 7.99 -6.27
C TRP A 80 16.51 7.71 -6.40
N SER A 81 16.91 6.49 -6.77
CA SER A 81 18.33 6.16 -6.93
C SER A 81 18.78 6.33 -8.38
N PRO A 82 20.03 6.80 -8.61
CA PRO A 82 20.63 6.76 -9.94
C PRO A 82 20.64 5.31 -10.49
N PRO A 83 20.38 5.12 -11.81
CA PRO A 83 20.44 3.80 -12.44
C PRO A 83 21.79 3.11 -12.18
N ALA A 84 21.75 1.79 -11.96
CA ALA A 84 22.92 0.95 -11.65
C ALA A 84 23.74 1.33 -10.39
N SER A 85 23.23 2.24 -9.55
CA SER A 85 23.83 2.52 -8.24
C SER A 85 23.62 1.37 -7.26
N SER A 86 24.46 1.26 -6.23
CA SER A 86 24.28 0.25 -5.18
C SER A 86 22.91 0.34 -4.50
N ALA A 87 22.32 1.53 -4.41
CA ALA A 87 20.98 1.72 -3.85
C ALA A 87 19.90 1.15 -4.77
N ALA A 88 19.97 1.45 -6.07
CA ALA A 88 19.06 0.88 -7.07
C ALA A 88 19.16 -0.67 -7.11
N GLU A 89 20.37 -1.23 -7.07
CA GLU A 89 20.58 -2.68 -7.06
C GLU A 89 20.02 -3.36 -5.80
N GLN A 90 20.03 -2.69 -4.65
CA GLN A 90 19.34 -3.19 -3.45
C GLN A 90 17.82 -3.22 -3.64
N GLY A 91 17.23 -2.20 -4.27
CA GLY A 91 15.82 -2.21 -4.63
C GLY A 91 15.50 -3.37 -5.57
N TRP A 92 16.28 -3.55 -6.63
CA TRP A 92 16.12 -4.65 -7.58
C TRP A 92 16.22 -6.04 -6.94
N LYS A 93 17.11 -6.22 -5.95
CA LYS A 93 17.18 -7.44 -5.16
C LYS A 93 15.85 -7.76 -4.46
N THR A 94 15.19 -6.77 -3.87
CA THR A 94 13.88 -6.95 -3.24
C THR A 94 12.82 -7.26 -4.28
N VAL A 95 12.78 -6.50 -5.39
CA VAL A 95 11.80 -6.67 -6.47
C VAL A 95 11.85 -8.10 -7.03
N GLY A 96 13.04 -8.65 -7.30
CA GLY A 96 13.16 -10.02 -7.78
C GLY A 96 12.55 -11.05 -6.83
N ARG A 97 12.72 -10.88 -5.52
CA ARG A 97 12.14 -11.78 -4.50
C ARG A 97 10.65 -11.57 -4.32
N ALA A 98 10.19 -10.33 -4.37
CA ALA A 98 8.79 -9.96 -4.28
C ALA A 98 8.00 -10.57 -5.45
N LEU A 99 8.50 -10.42 -6.69
CA LEU A 99 7.86 -11.02 -7.86
C LEU A 99 7.89 -12.55 -7.82
N GLN A 100 8.99 -13.16 -7.36
CA GLN A 100 9.00 -14.61 -7.16
C GLN A 100 7.90 -15.06 -6.19
N ARG A 101 7.65 -14.33 -5.10
CA ARG A 101 6.53 -14.62 -4.19
C ARG A 101 5.19 -14.43 -4.90
N LEU A 102 4.97 -13.26 -5.51
CA LEU A 102 3.72 -12.90 -6.17
C LEU A 102 3.29 -13.96 -7.18
N MET A 103 4.22 -14.44 -8.01
CA MET A 103 3.92 -15.41 -9.05
C MET A 103 3.66 -16.83 -8.51
N ASN A 104 4.08 -17.14 -7.29
CA ASN A 104 3.92 -18.47 -6.69
C ASN A 104 2.83 -18.54 -5.61
N CYS A 105 2.25 -17.43 -5.17
CA CYS A 105 1.20 -17.44 -4.16
C CYS A 105 -0.20 -17.61 -4.78
N THR A 106 -1.12 -18.16 -3.99
CA THR A 106 -2.55 -18.29 -4.33
C THR A 106 -3.44 -17.42 -3.45
N ASP A 107 -2.88 -16.90 -2.37
CA ASP A 107 -3.49 -16.06 -1.35
C ASP A 107 -2.44 -15.00 -0.97
N MET A 108 -2.91 -13.79 -0.66
CA MET A 108 -2.11 -12.68 -0.20
C MET A 108 -2.96 -11.75 0.68
N ASP A 109 -2.35 -11.26 1.77
CA ASP A 109 -2.98 -10.27 2.64
C ASP A 109 -3.32 -8.98 1.87
N MET A 110 -4.43 -8.34 2.22
CA MET A 110 -4.94 -7.16 1.49
C MET A 110 -3.98 -5.96 1.51
N HIS A 111 -3.22 -5.79 2.59
CA HIS A 111 -2.25 -4.70 2.67
C HIS A 111 -0.99 -5.01 1.87
N GLU A 112 -0.58 -6.29 1.84
CA GLU A 112 0.48 -6.73 0.93
C GLU A 112 0.07 -6.50 -0.54
N ILE A 113 -1.14 -6.89 -0.94
CA ILE A 113 -1.68 -6.62 -2.30
C ILE A 113 -1.61 -5.12 -2.60
N SER A 114 -2.07 -4.27 -1.67
CA SER A 114 -2.06 -2.81 -1.84
C SER A 114 -0.65 -2.26 -2.14
N ASN A 115 0.39 -2.79 -1.49
CA ASN A 115 1.76 -2.38 -1.76
C ASN A 115 2.28 -2.87 -3.12
N TYR A 116 1.86 -4.06 -3.58
CA TYR A 116 2.20 -4.51 -4.93
C TYR A 116 1.49 -3.68 -6.02
N LEU A 117 0.26 -3.21 -5.78
CA LEU A 117 -0.43 -2.31 -6.71
C LEU A 117 0.37 -1.00 -6.89
N SER A 118 0.74 -0.35 -5.78
CA SER A 118 1.56 0.86 -5.83
C SER A 118 2.95 0.61 -6.45
N PHE A 119 3.55 -0.55 -6.19
CA PHE A 119 4.78 -0.97 -6.88
C PHE A 119 4.57 -1.06 -8.40
N SER A 120 3.49 -1.67 -8.87
CA SER A 120 3.20 -1.83 -10.30
C SER A 120 3.12 -0.47 -11.00
N ASP A 121 2.40 0.48 -10.39
CA ASP A 121 2.29 1.84 -10.91
C ASP A 121 3.64 2.56 -10.98
N LEU A 122 4.45 2.46 -9.94
CA LEU A 122 5.81 3.04 -9.89
C LEU A 122 6.75 2.41 -10.93
N MET A 123 6.52 1.16 -11.31
CA MET A 123 7.35 0.43 -12.26
C MET A 123 6.93 0.60 -13.73
N LYS A 124 5.77 1.20 -14.02
CA LYS A 124 5.31 1.48 -15.39
C LYS A 124 6.37 2.18 -16.26
N PRO A 125 7.08 3.23 -15.81
CA PRO A 125 8.13 3.88 -16.59
C PRO A 125 9.37 3.00 -16.83
N ARG A 126 9.48 1.87 -16.13
CA ARG A 126 10.62 0.93 -16.12
C ARG A 126 10.22 -0.49 -16.52
N ALA A 127 9.09 -0.67 -17.22
CA ALA A 127 8.56 -1.99 -17.56
C ALA A 127 9.57 -2.87 -18.32
N VAL A 128 10.37 -2.27 -19.22
CA VAL A 128 11.42 -3.00 -19.97
C VAL A 128 12.55 -3.45 -19.03
N GLU A 129 13.05 -2.56 -18.16
CA GLU A 129 14.10 -2.91 -17.19
C GLU A 129 13.61 -3.98 -16.19
N LEU A 130 12.33 -3.92 -15.79
CA LEU A 130 11.68 -4.93 -14.95
C LEU A 130 11.72 -6.31 -15.61
N GLU A 131 11.33 -6.40 -16.88
CA GLU A 131 11.36 -7.65 -17.65
C GLU A 131 12.79 -8.18 -17.77
N GLU A 132 13.75 -7.33 -18.18
CA GLU A 132 15.15 -7.72 -18.35
C GLU A 132 15.79 -8.26 -17.06
N ARG A 133 15.44 -7.67 -15.91
CA ARG A 133 16.04 -8.03 -14.62
C ARG A 133 15.35 -9.18 -13.91
N THR A 134 14.07 -9.40 -14.17
CA THR A 134 13.26 -10.36 -13.39
C THR A 134 12.69 -11.50 -14.23
N GLY A 135 12.63 -11.33 -15.56
CA GLY A 135 11.97 -12.27 -16.48
C GLY A 135 10.45 -12.21 -16.45
N TYR A 136 9.85 -11.27 -15.71
CA TYR A 136 8.40 -11.10 -15.62
C TYR A 136 7.95 -9.83 -16.35
N LEU A 137 6.96 -9.98 -17.23
CA LEU A 137 6.29 -8.86 -17.88
C LEU A 137 5.43 -8.10 -16.86
N LEU A 138 5.42 -6.76 -16.95
CA LEU A 138 4.55 -5.95 -16.09
C LEU A 138 3.06 -6.34 -16.25
N THR A 139 2.64 -6.70 -17.47
CA THR A 139 1.27 -7.17 -17.73
C THR A 139 0.94 -8.49 -17.03
N ASP A 140 1.91 -9.39 -16.86
CA ASP A 140 1.70 -10.63 -16.09
C ASP A 140 1.62 -10.35 -14.59
N VAL A 141 2.39 -9.38 -14.10
CA VAL A 141 2.32 -8.88 -12.72
C VAL A 141 0.94 -8.27 -12.45
N GLU A 142 0.46 -7.36 -13.30
CA GLU A 142 -0.86 -6.71 -13.18
C GLU A 142 -2.00 -7.73 -13.25
N ARG A 143 -1.91 -8.71 -14.16
CA ARG A 143 -2.89 -9.81 -14.22
C ARG A 143 -2.91 -10.63 -12.93
N LYS A 144 -1.74 -11.04 -12.42
CA LYS A 144 -1.65 -11.81 -11.17
C LYS A 144 -2.18 -11.01 -9.97
N LEU A 145 -1.92 -9.71 -9.93
CA LEU A 145 -2.45 -8.83 -8.89
C LEU A 145 -3.97 -8.68 -8.98
N SER A 146 -4.54 -8.62 -10.18
CA SER A 146 -5.98 -8.59 -10.36
C SER A 146 -6.66 -9.86 -9.87
N GLU A 147 -6.06 -11.03 -10.12
CA GLU A 147 -6.53 -12.32 -9.60
C GLU A 147 -6.52 -12.35 -8.07
N LEU A 148 -5.43 -11.91 -7.43
CA LEU A 148 -5.33 -11.86 -5.97
C LEU A 148 -6.27 -10.82 -5.36
N ALA A 149 -6.41 -9.65 -5.99
CA ALA A 149 -7.33 -8.60 -5.57
C ALA A 149 -8.77 -9.12 -5.58
N ALA A 150 -9.20 -9.80 -6.65
CA ALA A 150 -10.53 -10.40 -6.74
C ALA A 150 -10.77 -11.48 -5.68
N ALA A 151 -9.73 -12.25 -5.33
CA ALA A 151 -9.82 -13.25 -4.27
C ALA A 151 -9.92 -12.64 -2.86
N ALA A 152 -9.35 -11.45 -2.66
CA ALA A 152 -9.29 -10.78 -1.35
C ALA A 152 -10.47 -9.83 -1.06
N VAL A 153 -11.13 -9.30 -2.10
CA VAL A 153 -12.26 -8.37 -1.96
C VAL A 153 -13.53 -9.09 -1.48
N GLU A 154 -14.26 -8.45 -0.57
CA GLU A 154 -15.64 -8.84 -0.25
C GLU A 154 -16.56 -8.46 -1.42
N MET A 155 -17.05 -9.48 -2.14
CA MET A 155 -17.91 -9.29 -3.31
C MET A 155 -19.39 -9.11 -2.94
N ASP A 156 -19.81 -9.52 -1.74
CA ASP A 156 -21.19 -9.34 -1.27
C ASP A 156 -21.36 -7.94 -0.63
N VAL A 157 -22.01 -7.03 -1.36
CA VAL A 157 -22.32 -5.65 -0.94
C VAL A 157 -23.01 -5.63 0.43
N SER A 158 -23.86 -6.61 0.74
CA SER A 158 -24.57 -6.68 2.02
C SER A 158 -23.64 -6.89 3.23
N GLN A 159 -22.41 -7.33 3.00
CA GLN A 159 -21.40 -7.54 4.03
C GLN A 159 -20.42 -6.37 4.19
N TRP A 160 -20.46 -5.34 3.34
CA TRP A 160 -19.48 -4.26 3.35
C TRP A 160 -19.49 -3.41 4.62
N SER A 161 -20.63 -3.33 5.31
CA SER A 161 -20.77 -2.63 6.59
C SER A 161 -20.25 -3.45 7.79
N ARG A 162 -19.70 -4.65 7.57
CA ARG A 162 -19.37 -5.60 8.65
C ARG A 162 -17.87 -5.87 8.72
N GLY A 163 -17.24 -5.34 9.75
CA GLY A 163 -15.85 -5.61 10.09
C GLY A 163 -14.85 -4.97 9.13
N TYR A 164 -13.60 -5.38 9.24
CA TYR A 164 -12.50 -4.85 8.44
C TYR A 164 -12.23 -5.75 7.23
N LYS A 165 -12.54 -5.25 6.04
CA LYS A 165 -12.50 -6.01 4.79
C LYS A 165 -11.92 -5.16 3.66
N ALA A 166 -11.26 -5.80 2.70
CA ALA A 166 -10.97 -5.17 1.42
C ALA A 166 -12.26 -5.05 0.60
N LEU A 167 -12.50 -3.85 0.07
CA LEU A 167 -13.58 -3.55 -0.86
C LEU A 167 -12.97 -3.23 -2.24
N PRO A 168 -13.75 -3.17 -3.34
CA PRO A 168 -13.21 -2.82 -4.65
C PRO A 168 -12.32 -1.56 -4.65
N LEU A 169 -12.77 -0.48 -3.99
CA LEU A 169 -12.04 0.79 -3.89
C LEU A 169 -10.86 0.75 -2.91
N THR A 170 -10.61 -0.36 -2.21
CA THR A 170 -9.33 -0.59 -1.52
C THR A 170 -8.17 -0.68 -2.52
N TYR A 171 -8.44 -1.14 -3.75
CA TYR A 171 -7.43 -1.43 -4.77
C TYR A 171 -7.54 -0.54 -6.02
N ILE A 172 -8.47 0.41 -6.03
CA ILE A 172 -8.75 1.28 -7.16
C ILE A 172 -8.65 2.73 -6.71
N GLU A 173 -7.74 3.48 -7.33
CA GLU A 173 -7.55 4.91 -7.09
C GLU A 173 -8.28 5.78 -8.12
N GLY A 174 -8.63 5.21 -9.28
CA GLY A 174 -9.37 5.90 -10.33
C GLY A 174 -9.77 4.97 -11.49
N PRO A 175 -10.47 5.50 -12.51
CA PRO A 175 -11.01 4.69 -13.61
C PRO A 175 -9.93 4.03 -14.48
N ASN A 176 -8.68 4.47 -14.39
CA ASN A 176 -7.55 3.90 -15.14
C ASN A 176 -6.77 2.84 -14.33
N SER A 177 -7.16 2.54 -13.09
CA SER A 177 -6.55 1.46 -12.32
C SER A 177 -6.89 0.11 -12.97
N PHE A 178 -5.88 -0.72 -13.24
CA PHE A 178 -6.09 -1.99 -13.95
C PHE A 178 -7.06 -2.97 -13.24
N PRO A 179 -7.22 -3.00 -11.89
CA PRO A 179 -8.25 -3.83 -11.26
C PRO A 179 -9.68 -3.37 -11.53
N CYS A 180 -9.90 -2.16 -12.06
CA CYS A 180 -11.23 -1.60 -12.31
C CYS A 180 -12.09 -2.49 -13.23
N GLU A 181 -11.48 -3.10 -14.25
CA GLU A 181 -12.19 -4.00 -15.17
C GLU A 181 -12.72 -5.26 -14.45
N VAL A 182 -11.97 -5.77 -13.48
CA VAL A 182 -12.33 -7.00 -12.75
C VAL A 182 -13.50 -6.78 -11.80
N PHE A 183 -13.61 -5.58 -11.22
CA PHE A 183 -14.68 -5.28 -10.26
C PHE A 183 -15.94 -4.73 -10.92
N GLY A 184 -15.86 -4.16 -12.13
CA GLY A 184 -17.02 -3.74 -12.92
C GLY A 184 -18.00 -2.87 -12.11
N ASP A 185 -19.28 -3.25 -12.11
CA ASP A 185 -20.35 -2.52 -11.42
C ASP A 185 -20.13 -2.40 -9.90
N LEU A 186 -19.35 -3.29 -9.27
CA LEU A 186 -19.02 -3.18 -7.83
C LEU A 186 -18.22 -1.91 -7.51
N VAL A 187 -17.54 -1.31 -8.50
CA VAL A 187 -16.87 -0.01 -8.32
C VAL A 187 -17.90 1.08 -8.06
N ASP A 188 -18.96 1.15 -8.86
CA ASP A 188 -20.04 2.12 -8.68
C ASP A 188 -20.82 1.88 -7.39
N GLU A 189 -21.12 0.62 -7.06
CA GLU A 189 -21.72 0.26 -5.77
C GLU A 189 -20.84 0.72 -4.60
N ASN A 190 -19.51 0.56 -4.69
CA ASN A 190 -18.61 0.97 -3.63
C ASN A 190 -18.50 2.51 -3.52
N LEU A 191 -18.58 3.23 -4.63
CA LEU A 191 -18.65 4.70 -4.62
C LEU A 191 -19.93 5.18 -3.92
N ASP A 192 -21.07 4.57 -4.24
CA ASP A 192 -22.36 4.88 -3.61
C ASP A 192 -22.33 4.51 -2.12
N PHE A 193 -21.76 3.36 -1.76
CA PHE A 193 -21.55 2.97 -0.36
C PHE A 193 -20.70 3.99 0.41
N TYR A 194 -19.63 4.55 -0.18
CA TYR A 194 -18.87 5.63 0.45
C TYR A 194 -19.72 6.89 0.61
N ALA A 195 -20.52 7.28 -0.39
CA ALA A 195 -21.39 8.44 -0.32
C ALA A 195 -22.48 8.31 0.75
N GLU A 196 -23.01 7.10 0.98
CA GLU A 196 -24.01 6.83 2.01
C GLU A 196 -23.44 6.80 3.44
N GLN A 197 -22.17 6.42 3.59
CA GLN A 197 -21.51 6.26 4.90
C GLN A 197 -20.88 7.54 5.45
N VAL A 198 -20.82 8.61 4.65
CA VAL A 198 -20.22 9.88 5.10
C VAL A 198 -21.12 10.55 6.13
N ASP A 199 -20.54 11.02 7.24
CA ASP A 199 -21.28 11.75 8.27
C ASP A 199 -21.51 13.22 7.92
N GLU A 200 -22.26 13.93 8.76
CA GLU A 200 -22.56 15.37 8.60
C GLU A 200 -21.30 16.27 8.59
N ASN A 201 -20.16 15.77 9.05
CA ASN A 201 -18.87 16.47 9.08
C ASN A 201 -17.98 16.11 7.88
N GLY A 202 -18.45 15.28 6.95
CA GLY A 202 -17.65 14.82 5.82
C GLY A 202 -16.62 13.74 6.19
N LEU A 203 -16.86 13.00 7.27
CA LEU A 203 -15.94 12.00 7.80
C LEU A 203 -16.56 10.61 7.75
N TRP A 204 -15.70 9.59 7.77
CA TRP A 204 -16.10 8.20 7.86
C TRP A 204 -15.60 7.57 9.17
N PRO A 205 -16.33 6.58 9.72
CA PRO A 205 -15.81 5.79 10.82
C PRO A 205 -14.65 4.91 10.35
N ILE A 206 -13.73 4.60 11.27
CA ILE A 206 -12.72 3.57 11.06
C ILE A 206 -13.31 2.20 11.40
N ALA A 207 -12.84 1.14 10.74
CA ALA A 207 -13.40 -0.20 10.86
C ALA A 207 -12.67 -1.11 11.87
N TRP A 208 -11.78 -0.53 12.69
CA TRP A 208 -10.97 -1.23 13.69
C TRP A 208 -10.93 -0.46 15.00
N GLU A 209 -10.57 -1.17 16.06
CA GLU A 209 -10.42 -0.66 17.42
C GLU A 209 -9.15 -1.25 18.04
N TRP A 210 -8.51 -0.53 18.97
CA TRP A 210 -7.41 -1.10 19.77
C TRP A 210 -7.98 -1.59 21.10
N THR A 211 -7.65 -2.83 21.47
CA THR A 211 -8.00 -3.38 22.78
C THR A 211 -7.20 -2.71 23.90
N ASP A 212 -5.96 -2.34 23.60
CA ASP A 212 -5.02 -1.69 24.50
C ASP A 212 -4.88 -0.21 24.16
N TYR A 213 -4.34 0.59 25.10
CA TYR A 213 -4.06 2.02 24.92
C TYR A 213 -5.26 2.87 24.46
N PRO A 214 -6.40 2.85 25.18
CA PRO A 214 -7.63 3.50 24.72
C PRO A 214 -7.50 5.03 24.54
N ASN A 215 -6.64 5.68 25.34
CA ASN A 215 -6.43 7.13 25.24
C ASN A 215 -5.63 7.49 23.98
N GLU A 216 -4.57 6.74 23.69
CA GLU A 216 -3.74 6.92 22.51
C GLU A 216 -4.50 6.51 21.25
N PHE A 217 -5.30 5.45 21.33
CA PHE A 217 -6.18 5.05 20.26
C PHE A 217 -7.21 6.13 19.92
N ALA A 218 -7.78 6.84 20.91
CA ALA A 218 -8.72 7.92 20.63
C ALA A 218 -8.08 9.03 19.76
N ILE A 219 -6.79 9.31 19.97
CA ILE A 219 -6.02 10.26 19.14
C ILE A 219 -5.74 9.66 17.76
N ALA A 220 -5.23 8.42 17.71
CA ALA A 220 -4.92 7.73 16.46
C ALA A 220 -6.16 7.57 15.57
N LYS A 221 -7.31 7.24 16.16
CA LYS A 221 -8.62 7.16 15.50
C LYS A 221 -8.94 8.45 14.78
N ARG A 222 -8.73 9.61 15.42
CA ARG A 222 -8.98 10.91 14.79
C ARG A 222 -8.06 11.16 13.60
N TYR A 223 -6.78 10.78 13.68
CA TYR A 223 -5.86 10.90 12.56
C TYR A 223 -6.26 9.98 11.39
N TRP A 224 -6.64 8.74 11.68
CA TRP A 224 -7.11 7.80 10.67
C TRP A 224 -8.40 8.23 10.00
N GLN A 225 -9.34 8.84 10.72
CA GLN A 225 -10.54 9.44 10.11
C GLN A 225 -10.16 10.50 9.06
N GLY A 226 -9.15 11.33 9.35
CA GLY A 226 -8.66 12.33 8.41
C GLY A 226 -8.00 11.72 7.17
N ILE A 227 -7.16 10.69 7.37
CA ILE A 227 -6.50 9.95 6.27
C ILE A 227 -7.55 9.31 5.37
N ILE A 228 -8.49 8.54 5.94
CA ILE A 228 -9.57 7.87 5.18
C ILE A 228 -10.43 8.90 4.44
N ALA A 229 -10.76 10.02 5.08
CA ALA A 229 -11.55 11.06 4.42
C ALA A 229 -10.81 11.60 3.18
N LEU A 230 -9.53 11.94 3.31
CA LEU A 230 -8.72 12.41 2.19
C LEU A 230 -8.66 11.37 1.05
N GLU A 231 -8.37 10.11 1.38
CA GLU A 231 -8.30 9.01 0.41
C GLU A 231 -9.63 8.82 -0.33
N ARG A 232 -10.75 8.74 0.40
CA ARG A 232 -12.08 8.58 -0.20
C ARG A 232 -12.48 9.78 -1.05
N TYR A 233 -12.18 11.00 -0.60
CA TYR A 233 -12.45 12.19 -1.39
C TYR A 233 -11.64 12.24 -2.69
N ARG A 234 -10.39 11.75 -2.68
CA ARG A 234 -9.59 11.60 -3.91
C ARG A 234 -10.21 10.61 -4.88
N ILE A 235 -10.64 9.45 -4.38
CA ILE A 235 -11.31 8.43 -5.20
C ILE A 235 -12.61 8.98 -5.79
N LEU A 236 -13.50 9.53 -4.95
CA LEU A 236 -14.76 10.15 -5.40
C LEU A 236 -14.53 11.22 -6.47
N ARG A 237 -13.48 12.04 -6.31
CA ARG A 237 -13.07 13.03 -7.31
C ARG A 237 -12.56 12.38 -8.59
N ALA A 238 -11.71 11.35 -8.49
CA ALA A 238 -11.16 10.64 -9.65
C ALA A 238 -12.26 10.01 -10.53
N PHE A 239 -13.37 9.59 -9.90
CA PHE A 239 -14.58 9.09 -10.57
C PHE A 239 -15.62 10.17 -10.91
N GLY A 240 -15.29 11.46 -10.73
CA GLY A 240 -16.18 12.56 -11.08
C GLY A 240 -17.45 12.67 -10.22
N ARG A 241 -17.51 11.98 -9.07
CA ARG A 241 -18.62 12.08 -8.10
C ARG A 241 -18.59 13.40 -7.33
N LEU A 242 -17.47 14.13 -7.39
CA LEU A 242 -17.29 15.44 -6.78
C LEU A 242 -16.68 16.42 -7.77
N THR A 243 -17.21 17.65 -7.78
CA THR A 243 -16.62 18.78 -8.51
C THR A 243 -16.04 19.76 -7.49
N TRP A 244 -14.83 20.27 -7.75
CA TRP A 244 -14.35 21.44 -6.99
C TRP A 244 -15.05 22.70 -7.53
N PRO A 245 -15.32 23.70 -6.68
CA PRO A 245 -15.60 25.05 -7.15
C PRO A 245 -14.45 25.60 -8.02
#